data_AF-A0A967GWH4-F1
#
_entry.id   AF-A0A967GWH4-F1
#
_cell.length_a   1.000
_cell.length_b   1.000
_cell.length_c   1.000
_cell.angle_alpha   90.00
_cell.angle_beta   90.00
_cell.angle_gamma   90.00
#
_symmetry.space_group_name_H-M   'P 1'
#
loop_
_entity.id
_entity.type
_entity.pdbx_description
1 polymer ?
#
loop_
_entity_poly.entity_id
_entity_poly.type
_entity_poly.pdbx_seq_one_letter_code
_entity_poly.pdbx_strand_id
1 'polypeptide(L)'
;MPTRHGARVDMRRSLRGAARNGFDMMELLHSKRRIRKTRIVLLCDVSGSMDAYNPFLLRLMLGLQKELKGSRTVVFSTQVT
;
A
#
# COMPACT_ATOMS: atom_id res chain seq x y z
N MET A 1 -14.65 6.10 -8.37
CA MET A 1 -15.37 5.22 -9.32
C MET A 1 -14.69 3.87 -9.38
N PRO A 2 -15.26 2.77 -8.85
CA PRO A 2 -14.71 1.44 -9.09
C PRO A 2 -14.96 1.10 -10.56
N THR A 3 -13.91 0.92 -11.35
CA THR A 3 -14.04 0.47 -12.75
C THR A 3 -14.64 -0.93 -12.76
N ARG A 4 -15.83 -1.06 -13.37
CA ARG A 4 -16.67 -2.26 -13.45
C ARG A 4 -16.14 -3.36 -14.39
N HIS A 5 -14.83 -3.39 -14.64
CA HIS A 5 -14.21 -4.45 -15.41
C HIS A 5 -13.76 -5.53 -14.42
N GLY A 6 -14.39 -6.70 -14.48
CA GLY A 6 -14.02 -7.87 -13.68
C GLY A 6 -12.53 -8.19 -13.80
N ALA A 7 -12.03 -9.02 -12.89
CA ALA A 7 -10.64 -9.50 -12.93
C ALA A 7 -10.31 -10.02 -14.35
N ARG A 8 -9.24 -9.51 -14.98
CA ARG A 8 -8.89 -9.85 -16.37
C ARG A 8 -8.67 -11.35 -16.49
N VAL A 9 -9.32 -12.02 -17.44
CA VAL A 9 -9.11 -13.46 -17.68
C VAL A 9 -7.63 -13.72 -17.98
N ASP A 10 -7.03 -14.62 -17.22
CA ASP A 10 -5.68 -15.14 -17.45
C ASP A 10 -5.79 -16.38 -18.36
N MET A 11 -5.87 -16.12 -19.67
CA MET A 11 -5.97 -17.17 -20.69
C MET A 11 -4.80 -18.15 -20.62
N ARG A 12 -3.58 -17.68 -20.29
CA ARG A 12 -2.40 -18.54 -20.20
C ARG A 12 -2.52 -19.53 -19.06
N ARG A 13 -3.06 -19.10 -17.91
CA ARG A 13 -3.26 -19.98 -16.75
C ARG A 13 -4.43 -20.93 -16.97
N SER A 14 -5.51 -20.42 -17.57
CA SER A 14 -6.72 -21.18 -17.92
C SER A 14 -6.41 -22.30 -18.91
N LEU A 15 -5.73 -21.99 -20.02
CA LEU A 15 -5.39 -22.96 -21.08
C LEU A 15 -4.40 -24.02 -20.59
N ARG A 16 -3.44 -23.64 -19.74
CA ARG A 16 -2.47 -24.57 -19.14
C ARG A 16 -3.14 -25.51 -18.13
N GLY A 17 -4.18 -25.05 -17.42
CA GLY A 17 -5.01 -25.90 -16.57
C GLY A 17 -5.84 -26.88 -17.38
N ALA A 18 -6.54 -26.37 -18.40
CA ALA A 18 -7.35 -27.19 -19.31
C ALA A 18 -6.53 -28.25 -20.04
N ALA A 19 -5.31 -27.92 -20.48
CA ALA A 19 -4.39 -28.87 -21.12
C ALA A 19 -4.01 -30.06 -20.23
N ARG A 20 -4.03 -29.92 -18.89
CA ARG A 20 -3.77 -31.05 -17.97
C ARG A 20 -4.94 -32.04 -17.90
N ASN A 21 -6.14 -31.60 -18.25
CA ASN A 21 -7.37 -32.39 -18.19
C ASN A 21 -7.91 -32.72 -19.60
N GLY A 22 -7.05 -32.70 -20.63
CA GLY A 22 -7.46 -33.00 -22.01
C GLY A 22 -8.43 -32.00 -22.63
N PHE A 23 -8.49 -30.77 -22.10
CA PHE A 23 -9.44 -29.70 -22.48
C PHE A 23 -10.93 -29.99 -22.21
N ASP A 24 -11.23 -31.10 -21.54
CA ASP A 24 -12.60 -31.54 -21.26
C ASP A 24 -13.31 -30.61 -20.25
N MET A 25 -12.53 -29.96 -19.38
CA MET A 25 -12.97 -28.85 -18.53
C MET A 25 -12.07 -27.62 -18.71
N MET A 26 -12.63 -26.57 -19.28
CA MET A 26 -11.97 -25.26 -19.37
C MET A 26 -12.47 -24.35 -18.24
N GLU A 27 -11.66 -24.17 -17.20
CA GLU A 27 -11.94 -23.20 -16.14
C GLU A 27 -11.28 -21.86 -16.48
N LEU A 28 -12.08 -20.80 -16.55
CA LEU A 28 -11.59 -19.43 -16.76
C LEU A 28 -11.02 -18.88 -15.46
N LEU A 29 -9.70 -18.91 -15.35
CA LEU A 29 -8.97 -18.31 -14.24
C LEU A 29 -8.82 -16.81 -14.48
N HIS A 30 -9.18 -16.01 -13.48
CA HIS A 30 -9.07 -14.57 -13.55
C HIS A 30 -7.86 -14.06 -12.78
N SER A 31 -7.15 -13.08 -13.35
CA SER A 31 -6.04 -12.38 -12.71
C SER A 31 -6.55 -11.43 -11.64
N LYS A 32 -6.28 -11.73 -10.37
CA LYS A 32 -6.58 -10.84 -9.24
C LYS A 32 -5.61 -9.65 -9.25
N ARG A 33 -6.14 -8.43 -9.22
CA ARG A 33 -5.32 -7.22 -9.02
C ARG A 33 -4.58 -7.35 -7.69
N ARG A 34 -3.25 -7.39 -7.74
CA ARG A 34 -2.43 -7.45 -6.52
C ARG A 34 -2.40 -6.06 -5.89
N ILE A 35 -3.14 -5.89 -4.80
CA ILE A 35 -3.05 -4.68 -3.98
C ILE A 35 -1.71 -4.72 -3.24
N ARG A 36 -0.76 -3.89 -3.67
CA ARG A 36 0.48 -3.66 -2.92
C ARG A 36 0.20 -2.60 -1.87
N LYS A 37 0.45 -2.93 -0.59
CA LYS A 37 0.35 -1.94 0.48
C LYS A 37 1.43 -0.87 0.28
N THR A 38 1.01 0.39 0.20
CA THR A 38 1.92 1.54 0.08
C THR A 38 2.76 1.65 1.36
N ARG A 39 4.08 1.76 1.22
CA ARG A 39 4.97 2.09 2.34
C ARG A 39 5.06 3.60 2.45
N ILE A 40 4.73 4.14 3.61
CA ILE A 40 4.71 5.59 3.87
C ILE A 40 5.89 5.96 4.77
N VAL A 41 6.60 7.03 4.42
CA VAL A 41 7.62 7.63 5.28
C VAL A 41 7.10 8.98 5.76
N LEU A 42 7.05 9.17 7.07
CA LEU A 42 6.62 10.41 7.72
C LEU A 42 7.87 11.14 8.22
N LEU A 43 8.04 12.40 7.83
CA LEU A 43 9.16 13.26 8.24
C LEU A 43 8.60 14.52 8.90
N CYS A 44 9.05 14.82 10.13
CA CYS A 44 8.59 15.99 10.88
C CYS A 44 9.78 16.80 11.40
N ASP A 45 9.70 18.12 11.20
CA ASP A 45 10.58 19.09 11.82
C ASP A 45 10.10 19.35 13.26
N VAL A 46 11.04 19.45 14.20
CA VAL A 46 10.81 19.90 15.58
C VAL A 46 11.70 21.10 15.93
N SER A 47 12.01 21.94 14.95
CA SER A 47 12.60 23.26 15.17
C SER A 47 11.65 24.17 15.95
N GLY A 48 12.20 25.23 16.58
CA GLY A 48 11.40 26.16 17.38
C GLY A 48 10.29 26.88 16.58
N SER A 49 10.45 27.03 15.26
CA SER A 49 9.40 27.58 14.40
C SER A 49 8.14 26.69 14.31
N MET A 50 8.28 25.41 14.67
CA MET A 50 7.23 24.40 14.61
C MET A 50 6.54 24.17 15.95
N ASP A 51 6.92 24.87 17.03
CA ASP A 51 6.44 24.62 18.40
C ASP A 51 4.91 24.61 18.53
N ALA A 52 4.21 25.49 17.81
CA ALA A 52 2.75 25.54 17.81
C ALA A 52 2.09 24.30 17.15
N TYR A 53 2.81 23.61 16.25
CA TYR A 53 2.30 22.51 15.43
C TYR A 53 2.77 21.13 15.91
N ASN A 54 3.94 21.07 16.54
CA ASN A 54 4.60 19.84 16.99
C ASN A 54 3.69 18.92 17.83
N PRO A 55 2.93 19.41 18.84
CA PRO A 55 2.10 18.53 19.67
C PRO A 55 1.04 17.77 18.85
N PHE A 56 0.45 18.43 17.86
CA PHE A 56 -0.53 17.81 16.98
C PHE A 56 0.13 16.85 15.98
N LEU A 57 1.18 17.30 15.30
CA LEU A 57 1.88 16.52 14.28
C LEU A 57 2.45 15.22 14.86
N LEU A 58 3.08 15.28 16.03
CA LEU A 58 3.62 14.10 16.69
C LEU A 58 2.52 13.10 17.08
N ARG A 59 1.38 13.57 17.58
CA ARG A 59 0.22 12.69 17.90
C ARG A 59 -0.36 12.06 16.65
N LEU A 60 -0.49 12.82 15.56
CA LEU A 60 -0.95 12.33 14.27
C LEU A 60 0.00 11.24 13.74
N MET A 61 1.30 11.50 13.73
CA MET A 61 2.31 10.53 13.27
C MET A 61 2.29 9.25 14.11
N LEU A 62 2.12 9.37 15.43
CA LEU A 62 2.00 8.21 16.32
C LEU A 62 0.73 7.39 16.01
N GLY A 63 -0.40 8.03 15.74
CA GLY A 63 -1.63 7.36 15.31
C GLY A 63 -1.46 6.66 13.96
N LEU A 64 -0.87 7.35 12.98
CA LEU A 64 -0.61 6.81 11.65
C LEU A 64 0.33 5.61 11.69
N GLN A 65 1.36 5.63 12.54
CA GLN A 65 2.29 4.51 12.69
C GLN A 65 1.62 3.23 13.22
N LYS A 66 0.56 3.37 14.04
CA LYS A 66 -0.21 2.23 14.55
C LYS A 66 -1.09 1.59 13.47
N GLU A 67 -1.70 2.40 12.61
CA GLU A 67 -2.62 1.92 11.58
C GLU A 67 -1.92 1.46 10.29
N LEU A 68 -0.84 2.14 9.90
CA LEU A 68 -0.14 1.91 8.64
C LEU A 68 0.99 0.90 8.81
N LYS A 69 0.64 -0.39 8.77
CA LYS A 69 1.62 -1.49 8.82
C LYS A 69 2.72 -1.31 7.77
N GLY A 70 3.95 -1.06 8.22
CA GLY A 70 5.12 -0.84 7.37
C GLY A 70 5.46 0.63 7.09
N SER A 71 4.84 1.58 7.80
CA SER A 71 5.26 2.98 7.79
C SER A 71 6.53 3.19 8.61
N ARG A 72 7.35 4.18 8.22
CA ARG A 72 8.51 4.63 9.00
C ARG A 72 8.35 6.10 9.35
N THR A 73 8.54 6.44 10.62
CA THR A 73 8.51 7.81 11.12
C THR A 73 9.92 8.28 11.46
N VAL A 74 10.27 9.47 11.02
CA VAL A 74 11.55 10.15 11.32
C VAL A 74 11.24 11.57 11.76
N VAL A 75 11.91 12.01 12.83
CA VAL A 75 11.80 13.37 13.36
C VAL A 75 13.19 13.98 13.32
N PHE A 76 13.29 15.26 12.97
CA PHE A 76 14.55 15.99 12.89
C PHE A 76 14.41 17.36 13.55
N SER A 77 15.50 17.88 14.11
CA SER A 77 15.58 19.23 14.68
C SER A 77 16.72 19.98 14.03
N THR A 78 16.53 21.28 13.78
CA THR A 78 17.59 22.17 13.33
C THR A 78 18.11 22.97 14.51
N GLN A 79 19.39 22.80 14.85
CA GLN A 79 20.13 23.76 15.68
C GLN A 79 20.96 24.64 14.75
N VAL A 80 20.73 25.95 14.78
CA VAL A 80 21.59 26.94 14.11
C VAL A 80 22.51 27.49 15.20
N THR A 81 23.81 27.19 15.09
CA THR A 81 24.84 27.66 16.03
C THR A 81 25.18 29.11 15.78
#